data_AF-A0A085F295-F1
#
_entry.id   AF-A0A085F295-F1
#
_cell.length_a   1.000
_cell.length_b   1.000
_cell.length_c   1.000
_cell.angle_alpha   90.00
_cell.angle_beta   90.00
_cell.angle_gamma   90.00
#
_symmetry.space_group_name_H-M   'P 1'
#
loop_
_entity.id
_entity.type
_entity.pdbx_description
1 polymer ?
#
loop_
_entity_poly.entity_id
_entity_poly.type
_entity_poly.pdbx_seq_one_letter_code
_entity_poly.pdbx_strand_id
1 'polypeptide(L)'
;MQRYSAAMTGGLIAGVLTTAFMVVGRKTGLLGKTLDRDAVDWIDDVTGSRKVIGDTGTSVVEFVNHLGASAAFALAVPKLRDAAPSLSPVTIGALYGTALYAVNIGCIAPMLGITEGEAKAGPRKAGERWSVHLLQSIATAVLAERLTSRPAHR
;
A
#
# COMPACT_ATOMS: atom_id res chain seq x y z
N MET A 1 -9.12 18.94 -12.93
CA MET A 1 -9.79 17.62 -12.80
C MET A 1 -9.06 16.52 -13.55
N GLN A 2 -8.77 16.67 -14.85
CA GLN A 2 -8.10 15.64 -15.66
C GLN A 2 -6.75 15.13 -15.09
N ARG A 3 -5.90 16.01 -14.53
CA ARG A 3 -4.65 15.64 -13.84
C ARG A 3 -4.90 14.72 -12.64
N TYR A 4 -5.90 15.03 -11.81
CA TYR A 4 -6.21 14.22 -10.62
C TYR A 4 -6.88 12.89 -10.98
N SER A 5 -7.74 12.87 -12.00
CA SER A 5 -8.30 11.62 -12.54
C SER A 5 -7.20 10.70 -13.08
N ALA A 6 -6.24 11.24 -13.83
CA ALA A 6 -5.12 10.45 -14.36
C ALA A 6 -4.21 9.92 -13.23
N ALA A 7 -3.93 10.75 -12.21
CA ALA A 7 -3.19 10.32 -11.03
C ALA A 7 -3.92 9.18 -10.31
N MET A 8 -5.22 9.31 -10.07
CA MET A 8 -6.06 8.30 -9.45
C MET A 8 -6.03 6.97 -10.23
N THR A 9 -6.15 7.02 -11.56
CA THR A 9 -5.98 5.83 -12.42
C THR A 9 -4.63 5.15 -12.19
N GLY A 10 -3.55 5.93 -12.08
CA GLY A 10 -2.22 5.41 -11.74
C GLY A 10 -2.19 4.72 -10.38
N GLY A 11 -2.84 5.30 -9.37
CA GLY A 11 -3.00 4.69 -8.05
C GLY A 11 -3.81 3.39 -8.08
N LEU A 12 -4.88 3.32 -8.87
CA LEU A 12 -5.67 2.10 -9.01
C LEU A 12 -4.83 0.97 -9.64
N ILE A 13 -4.06 1.27 -10.70
CA ILE A 13 -3.16 0.30 -11.32
C ILE A 13 -2.11 -0.17 -10.30
N ALA A 14 -1.52 0.74 -9.52
CA ALA A 14 -0.55 0.39 -8.49
C ALA A 14 -1.15 -0.51 -7.39
N GLY A 15 -2.41 -0.29 -6.99
CA GLY A 15 -3.11 -1.15 -6.04
C GLY A 15 -3.30 -2.57 -6.55
N VAL A 16 -3.64 -2.73 -7.84
CA VAL A 16 -3.72 -4.04 -8.50
C VAL A 16 -2.36 -4.72 -8.54
N LEU A 17 -1.30 -4.02 -8.93
CA LEU A 17 0.06 -4.56 -8.97
C LEU A 17 0.56 -5.01 -7.60
N THR A 18 0.29 -4.21 -6.57
CA THR A 18 0.66 -4.52 -5.18
C THR A 18 -0.04 -5.79 -4.70
N THR A 19 -1.34 -5.91 -4.98
CA THR A 19 -2.11 -7.10 -4.62
C THR A 19 -1.59 -8.34 -5.35
N ALA A 20 -1.31 -8.23 -6.65
CA ALA A 20 -0.73 -9.32 -7.43
C ALA A 20 0.63 -9.76 -6.86
N PHE A 21 1.49 -8.80 -6.53
CA PHE A 21 2.79 -9.05 -5.89
C PHE A 21 2.63 -9.82 -4.57
N MET A 22 1.70 -9.40 -3.71
CA MET A 22 1.47 -10.05 -2.43
C MET A 22 0.89 -11.46 -2.59
N VAL A 23 -0.07 -11.65 -3.51
CA VAL A 23 -0.64 -12.96 -3.82
C VAL A 23 0.43 -13.93 -4.32
N VAL A 24 1.26 -13.50 -5.28
CA VAL A 24 2.33 -14.33 -5.83
C VAL A 24 3.40 -14.59 -4.77
N GLY A 25 3.85 -13.56 -4.06
CA GLY A 25 4.88 -13.68 -3.01
C GLY A 25 4.49 -14.66 -1.91
N ARG A 26 3.21 -14.68 -1.51
CA ARG A 26 2.70 -15.67 -0.56
C ARG A 26 2.67 -17.09 -1.14
N LYS A 27 2.19 -17.24 -2.39
CA LYS A 27 2.12 -18.54 -3.06
C LYS A 27 3.49 -19.18 -3.28
N THR A 28 4.53 -18.37 -3.46
CA THR A 28 5.91 -18.84 -3.67
C THR A 28 6.71 -18.97 -2.37
N GLY A 29 6.13 -18.59 -1.21
CA GLY A 29 6.82 -18.58 0.08
C GLY A 29 7.84 -17.43 0.26
N LEU A 30 7.90 -16.50 -0.69
CA LEU A 30 8.72 -15.29 -0.61
C LEU A 30 8.22 -14.34 0.49
N LEU A 31 6.91 -14.28 0.68
CA LEU A 31 6.24 -13.50 1.72
C LEU A 31 5.51 -14.43 2.68
N GLY A 32 5.61 -14.14 3.97
CA GLY A 32 4.78 -14.77 5.00
C GLY A 32 3.36 -14.19 5.01
N LYS A 33 2.64 -14.40 6.12
CA LYS A 33 1.34 -13.77 6.34
C LYS A 33 1.51 -12.24 6.39
N THR A 34 0.78 -11.55 5.53
CA THR A 34 0.86 -10.10 5.36
C THR A 34 -0.01 -9.37 6.38
N LEU A 35 0.29 -8.09 6.63
CA LEU A 35 -0.36 -7.30 7.68
C LEU A 35 -1.87 -7.12 7.43
N ASP A 36 -2.27 -6.88 6.20
CA ASP A 36 -3.68 -6.83 5.78
C ASP A 36 -4.47 -8.04 6.26
N ARG A 37 -3.91 -9.25 6.23
CA ARG A 37 -4.53 -10.44 6.83
C ARG A 37 -4.49 -10.43 8.35
N ASP A 38 -3.41 -9.95 8.97
CA ASP A 38 -3.39 -9.73 10.43
C ASP A 38 -4.50 -8.73 10.84
N ALA A 39 -4.75 -7.69 10.04
CA ALA A 39 -5.80 -6.70 10.26
C ALA A 39 -7.20 -7.26 10.03
N VAL A 40 -7.42 -8.05 8.97
CA VAL A 40 -8.73 -8.69 8.77
C VAL A 40 -8.99 -9.77 9.82
N ASP A 41 -7.98 -10.53 10.23
CA ASP A 41 -8.13 -11.49 11.34
C ASP A 41 -8.48 -10.77 12.64
N TRP A 42 -7.83 -9.63 12.94
CA TRP A 42 -8.21 -8.80 14.08
C TRP A 42 -9.65 -8.28 13.96
N ILE A 43 -10.08 -7.81 12.77
CA ILE A 43 -11.48 -7.39 12.55
C ILE A 43 -12.42 -8.58 12.78
N ASP A 44 -12.07 -9.76 12.28
CA ASP A 44 -12.85 -10.98 12.47
C ASP A 44 -12.94 -11.39 13.94
N ASP A 45 -11.84 -11.36 14.67
CA ASP A 45 -11.82 -11.67 16.11
C ASP A 45 -12.74 -10.74 16.92
N VAL A 46 -12.81 -9.45 16.51
CA VAL A 46 -13.63 -8.45 17.20
C VAL A 46 -15.10 -8.47 16.75
N THR A 47 -15.38 -8.80 15.49
CA THR A 47 -16.72 -8.60 14.88
C THR A 47 -17.40 -9.88 14.41
N GLY A 48 -16.68 -11.01 14.33
CA GLY A 48 -17.13 -12.25 13.72
C GLY A 48 -17.36 -12.17 12.21
N SER A 49 -16.76 -11.18 11.53
CA SER A 49 -17.02 -10.85 10.12
C SER A 49 -16.84 -12.01 9.15
N ARG A 50 -15.88 -12.92 9.35
CA ARG A 50 -15.60 -14.05 8.46
C ARG A 50 -16.75 -15.04 8.40
N LYS A 51 -17.57 -15.14 9.45
CA LYS A 51 -18.83 -15.92 9.43
C LYS A 51 -19.85 -15.35 8.44
N VAL A 52 -19.72 -14.07 8.10
CA VAL A 52 -20.63 -13.33 7.21
C VAL A 52 -20.06 -13.21 5.79
N ILE A 53 -18.78 -12.86 5.65
CA ILE A 53 -18.17 -12.53 4.34
C ILE A 53 -17.21 -13.62 3.81
N GLY A 54 -16.82 -14.59 4.64
CA GLY A 54 -15.89 -15.66 4.27
C GLY A 54 -14.48 -15.18 3.87
N ASP A 55 -13.64 -16.14 3.46
CA ASP A 55 -12.24 -15.91 3.08
C ASP A 55 -12.11 -15.09 1.78
N THR A 56 -13.04 -15.28 0.86
CA THR A 56 -13.13 -14.50 -0.37
C THR A 56 -13.46 -13.05 -0.06
N GLY A 57 -14.44 -12.78 0.80
CA GLY A 57 -14.78 -11.42 1.22
C GLY A 57 -13.63 -10.75 1.98
N THR A 58 -12.95 -11.50 2.84
CA THR A 58 -11.71 -11.05 3.52
C THR A 58 -10.65 -10.58 2.52
N SER A 59 -10.42 -11.35 1.45
CA SER A 59 -9.45 -11.00 0.40
C SER A 59 -9.91 -9.78 -0.42
N VAL A 60 -11.22 -9.58 -0.59
CA VAL A 60 -11.79 -8.38 -1.22
C VAL A 60 -11.56 -7.14 -0.36
N VAL A 61 -11.71 -7.23 0.97
CA VAL A 61 -11.42 -6.12 1.89
C VAL A 61 -9.94 -5.75 1.85
N GLU A 62 -9.03 -6.73 1.87
CA GLU A 62 -7.58 -6.55 1.66
C GLU A 62 -7.31 -5.77 0.36
N PHE A 63 -7.89 -6.24 -0.76
CA PHE A 63 -7.75 -5.60 -2.06
C PHE A 63 -8.25 -4.14 -2.07
N VAL A 64 -9.45 -3.90 -1.54
CA VAL A 64 -10.06 -2.56 -1.50
C VAL A 64 -9.24 -1.62 -0.64
N ASN A 65 -8.66 -2.09 0.47
CA ASN A 65 -7.77 -1.30 1.30
C ASN A 65 -6.52 -0.84 0.53
N HIS A 66 -5.83 -1.76 -0.18
CA HIS A 66 -4.67 -1.39 -1.00
C HIS A 66 -5.04 -0.47 -2.16
N LEU A 67 -6.18 -0.72 -2.81
CA LEU A 67 -6.67 0.08 -3.92
C LEU A 67 -7.01 1.51 -3.47
N GLY A 68 -7.73 1.64 -2.35
CA GLY A 68 -8.11 2.91 -1.74
C GLY A 68 -6.90 3.69 -1.25
N ALA A 69 -5.97 3.05 -0.54
CA ALA A 69 -4.74 3.69 -0.08
C ALA A 69 -3.88 4.19 -1.24
N SER A 70 -3.76 3.40 -2.32
CA SER A 70 -3.00 3.79 -3.51
C SER A 70 -3.66 4.95 -4.26
N ALA A 71 -4.99 4.92 -4.43
CA ALA A 71 -5.73 6.02 -5.04
C ALA A 71 -5.62 7.32 -4.23
N ALA A 72 -5.77 7.24 -2.90
CA ALA A 72 -5.64 8.37 -2.00
C ALA A 72 -4.24 8.98 -2.05
N PHE A 73 -3.18 8.16 -2.01
CA PHE A 73 -1.82 8.66 -2.15
C PHE A 73 -1.58 9.27 -3.53
N ALA A 74 -2.07 8.63 -4.60
CA ALA A 74 -1.91 9.15 -5.96
C ALA A 74 -2.52 10.55 -6.14
N LEU A 75 -3.64 10.84 -5.48
CA LEU A 75 -4.23 12.19 -5.50
C LEU A 75 -3.34 13.26 -4.84
N ALA A 76 -2.47 12.87 -3.90
CA ALA A 76 -1.51 13.77 -3.28
C ALA A 76 -0.25 13.98 -4.13
N VAL A 77 0.10 13.02 -5.02
CA VAL A 77 1.35 13.06 -5.83
C VAL A 77 1.50 14.36 -6.63
N PRO A 78 0.49 14.88 -7.37
CA PRO A 78 0.61 16.16 -8.07
C PRO A 78 1.07 17.32 -7.18
N LYS A 79 0.47 17.45 -5.98
CA LYS A 79 0.83 18.51 -5.03
C LYS A 79 2.22 18.31 -4.45
N LEU A 80 2.61 17.06 -4.17
CA LEU A 80 3.96 16.73 -3.69
C LEU A 80 5.03 17.07 -4.73
N ARG A 81 4.73 16.84 -6.01
CA ARG A 81 5.62 17.21 -7.12
C ARG A 81 5.72 18.72 -7.31
N ASP A 82 4.62 19.44 -7.13
CA ASP A 82 4.62 20.90 -7.20
C ASP A 82 5.40 21.51 -6.00
N ALA A 83 5.32 20.91 -4.80
CA ALA A 83 6.01 21.36 -3.60
C ALA A 83 7.49 20.94 -3.51
N ALA A 84 7.86 19.80 -4.12
CA ALA A 84 9.21 19.26 -4.11
C ALA A 84 9.64 18.85 -5.54
N PRO A 85 9.78 19.81 -6.47
CA PRO A 85 9.98 19.52 -7.89
C PRO A 85 11.29 18.81 -8.20
N SER A 86 12.31 18.96 -7.35
CA SER A 86 13.62 18.30 -7.46
C SER A 86 13.60 16.81 -7.09
N LEU A 87 12.57 16.33 -6.36
CA LEU A 87 12.50 14.93 -5.95
C LEU A 87 11.89 14.06 -7.02
N SER A 88 12.58 12.99 -7.41
CA SER A 88 12.02 12.00 -8.34
C SER A 88 10.75 11.34 -7.76
N PRO A 89 9.82 10.86 -8.61
CA PRO A 89 8.64 10.12 -8.13
C PRO A 89 9.03 8.85 -7.34
N VAL A 90 10.18 8.23 -7.65
CA VAL A 90 10.71 7.11 -6.87
C VAL A 90 11.09 7.56 -5.47
N THR A 91 11.77 8.69 -5.33
CA THR A 91 12.14 9.25 -4.03
C THR A 91 10.92 9.61 -3.20
N ILE A 92 9.92 10.27 -3.82
CA ILE A 92 8.66 10.61 -3.14
C ILE A 92 7.94 9.34 -2.68
N GLY A 93 7.82 8.34 -3.56
CA GLY A 93 7.21 7.06 -3.22
C GLY A 93 7.95 6.32 -2.10
N ALA A 94 9.28 6.31 -2.13
CA ALA A 94 10.09 5.64 -1.11
C ALA A 94 9.99 6.31 0.26
N LEU A 95 10.03 7.64 0.31
CA LEU A 95 9.84 8.41 1.54
C LEU A 95 8.43 8.20 2.10
N TYR A 96 7.41 8.32 1.26
CA TYR A 96 6.03 8.09 1.68
C TYR A 96 5.80 6.67 2.17
N GLY A 97 6.26 5.66 1.42
CA GLY A 97 6.11 4.26 1.80
C GLY A 97 6.83 3.91 3.11
N THR A 98 8.02 4.46 3.31
CA THR A 98 8.77 4.28 4.57
C THR A 98 8.07 4.96 5.74
N ALA A 99 7.60 6.19 5.57
CA ALA A 99 6.83 6.89 6.60
C ALA A 99 5.52 6.17 6.93
N LEU A 100 4.80 5.70 5.90
CA LEU A 100 3.57 4.93 6.06
C LEU A 100 3.82 3.62 6.81
N TYR A 101 4.89 2.89 6.47
CA TYR A 101 5.31 1.71 7.21
C TYR A 101 5.61 2.04 8.69
N ALA A 102 6.46 3.05 8.94
CA ALA A 102 6.87 3.39 10.29
C ALA A 102 5.69 3.80 11.18
N VAL A 103 4.79 4.65 10.66
CA VAL A 103 3.63 5.13 11.42
C VAL A 103 2.57 4.03 11.55
N ASN A 104 2.16 3.42 10.45
CA ASN A 104 1.03 2.49 10.48
C ASN A 104 1.40 1.15 11.13
N ILE A 105 2.59 0.63 10.80
CA ILE A 105 3.03 -0.70 11.22
C ILE A 105 3.89 -0.63 12.47
N GLY A 106 4.81 0.32 12.51
CA GLY A 106 5.70 0.49 13.65
C GLY A 106 5.00 1.04 14.89
N CYS A 107 3.93 1.83 14.72
CA CYS A 107 3.26 2.51 15.84
C CYS A 107 1.79 2.12 15.99
N ILE A 108 0.94 2.36 14.99
CA ILE A 108 -0.52 2.24 15.14
C ILE A 108 -0.97 0.79 15.30
N ALA A 109 -0.55 -0.12 14.41
CA ALA A 109 -0.99 -1.51 14.44
C ALA A 109 -0.65 -2.23 15.76
N PRO A 110 0.53 -2.05 16.37
CA PRO A 110 0.83 -2.58 17.70
C PRO A 110 -0.04 -1.97 18.80
N MET A 111 -0.27 -0.66 18.77
CA MET A 111 -1.11 0.03 19.77
C MET A 111 -2.56 -0.46 19.75
N LEU A 112 -3.07 -0.83 18.58
CA LEU A 112 -4.42 -1.39 18.41
C LEU A 112 -4.49 -2.90 18.66
N GLY A 113 -3.37 -3.56 18.96
CA GLY A 113 -3.31 -5.01 19.15
C GLY A 113 -3.45 -5.81 17.86
N ILE A 114 -3.38 -5.17 16.69
CA ILE A 114 -3.40 -5.83 15.37
C ILE A 114 -2.11 -6.63 15.16
N THR A 115 -1.00 -6.15 15.70
CA THR A 115 0.28 -6.87 15.67
C THR A 115 0.97 -6.84 17.02
N GLU A 116 1.90 -7.76 17.21
CA GLU A 116 2.80 -7.84 18.36
C GLU A 116 3.98 -6.84 18.32
N GLY A 117 4.08 -6.03 17.26
CA GLY A 117 5.17 -5.08 17.04
C GLY A 117 6.36 -5.65 16.27
N GLU A 118 7.05 -4.79 15.53
CA GLU A 118 8.14 -5.20 14.64
C GLU A 118 9.36 -5.78 15.37
N ALA A 119 9.62 -5.32 16.59
CA ALA A 119 10.69 -5.87 17.42
C ALA A 119 10.47 -7.35 17.76
N LYS A 120 9.22 -7.77 18.01
CA LYS A 120 8.86 -9.16 18.29
C LYS A 120 8.71 -9.99 17.01
N ALA A 121 8.17 -9.37 15.95
CA ALA A 121 7.99 -10.02 14.66
C ALA A 121 9.31 -10.43 13.98
N GLY A 122 10.41 -9.75 14.33
CA GLY A 122 11.74 -10.04 13.84
C GLY A 122 12.05 -9.42 12.47
N PRO A 123 13.33 -9.38 12.08
CA PRO A 123 13.80 -8.60 10.94
C PRO A 123 13.23 -9.06 9.59
N ARG A 124 12.89 -10.35 9.47
CA ARG A 124 12.28 -10.89 8.24
C ARG A 124 10.90 -10.28 8.00
N LYS A 125 9.99 -10.38 8.98
CA LYS A 125 8.61 -9.88 8.83
C LYS A 125 8.58 -8.35 8.70
N ALA A 126 9.47 -7.65 9.41
CA ALA A 126 9.71 -6.22 9.25
C ALA A 126 10.12 -5.87 7.82
N GLY A 127 11.10 -6.59 7.27
CA GLY A 127 11.58 -6.41 5.90
C GLY A 127 10.48 -6.66 4.87
N GLU A 128 9.71 -7.74 5.01
CA GLU A 128 8.59 -8.06 4.13
C GLU A 128 7.53 -6.94 4.13
N ARG A 129 7.11 -6.49 5.31
CA ARG A 129 6.09 -5.43 5.47
C ARG A 129 6.57 -4.09 4.91
N TRP A 130 7.81 -3.70 5.21
CA TRP A 130 8.42 -2.47 4.69
C TRP A 130 8.55 -2.51 3.16
N SER A 131 8.98 -3.65 2.60
CA SER A 131 9.15 -3.82 1.15
C SER A 131 7.84 -3.69 0.39
N VAL A 132 6.73 -4.21 0.92
CA VAL A 132 5.40 -4.03 0.32
C VAL A 132 5.01 -2.56 0.29
N HIS A 133 5.22 -1.82 1.38
CA HIS A 133 4.90 -0.38 1.44
C HIS A 133 5.75 0.44 0.47
N LEU A 134 7.04 0.12 0.36
CA LEU A 134 7.92 0.74 -0.64
C LEU A 134 7.43 0.45 -2.06
N LEU A 135 7.19 -0.82 -2.40
CA LEU A 135 6.74 -1.21 -3.73
C LEU A 135 5.43 -0.51 -4.10
N GLN A 136 4.43 -0.55 -3.21
CA GLN A 136 3.14 0.08 -3.42
C GLN A 136 3.29 1.59 -3.67
N SER A 137 4.06 2.27 -2.82
CA SER A 137 4.18 3.73 -2.85
C SER A 137 5.03 4.21 -4.03
N ILE A 138 6.11 3.51 -4.35
CA ILE A 138 6.94 3.81 -5.53
C ILE A 138 6.12 3.58 -6.81
N ALA A 139 5.45 2.44 -6.94
CA ALA A 139 4.61 2.14 -8.10
C ALA A 139 3.52 3.21 -8.26
N THR A 140 2.86 3.59 -7.17
CA THR A 140 1.83 4.63 -7.16
C THR A 140 2.38 5.98 -7.65
N ALA A 141 3.48 6.45 -7.06
CA ALA A 141 4.06 7.75 -7.40
C ALA A 141 4.56 7.78 -8.86
N VAL A 142 5.21 6.71 -9.33
CA VAL A 142 5.68 6.60 -10.71
C VAL A 142 4.54 6.56 -11.70
N LEU A 143 3.50 5.74 -11.47
CA LEU A 143 2.36 5.63 -12.38
C LEU A 143 1.53 6.92 -12.39
N ALA A 144 1.31 7.53 -11.23
CA ALA A 144 0.63 8.82 -11.14
C ALA A 144 1.41 9.90 -11.90
N GLU A 145 2.73 10.01 -11.74
CA GLU A 145 3.56 10.96 -12.48
C GLU A 145 3.50 10.69 -13.99
N ARG A 146 3.65 9.43 -14.42
CA ARG A 146 3.63 9.05 -15.84
C ARG A 146 2.32 9.40 -16.53
N LEU A 147 1.19 9.18 -15.86
CA LEU A 147 -0.14 9.45 -16.43
C LEU A 147 -0.54 10.93 -16.34
N THR A 148 0.09 11.70 -15.45
CA THR A 148 -0.17 13.14 -15.32
C THR A 148 0.78 14.02 -16.14
N SER A 149 1.95 13.50 -16.47
CA SER A 149 2.88 14.12 -17.39
C SER A 149 2.29 14.02 -18.80
N ARG A 150 1.92 15.17 -19.40
CA ARG A 150 1.50 15.19 -20.81
C ARG A 150 2.59 14.55 -21.68
N PRO A 151 2.23 13.81 -22.75
CA PRO A 151 3.19 13.53 -23.80
C PRO A 151 3.72 14.89 -24.26
N ALA A 152 5.02 15.11 -24.17
CA ALA A 152 5.63 16.19 -24.93
C ALA A 152 5.32 15.84 -26.39
N HIS A 153 4.44 16.63 -27.02
CA HIS A 153 4.32 16.63 -28.47
C HIS A 153 5.73 16.85 -29.00
N ARG A 154 6.31 15.79 -29.57
CA ARG A 154 7.40 15.89 -30.53
C ARG A 154 6.80 16.23 -31.87
#